data_AF-A0A497LSM2-F1
#
_entry.id   AF-A0A497LSM2-F1
#
_cell.length_a   1.000
_cell.length_b   1.000
_cell.length_c   1.000
_cell.angle_alpha   90.00
_cell.angle_beta   90.00
_cell.angle_gamma   90.00
#
_symmetry.space_group_name_H-M   'P 1'
#
loop_
_entity.id
_entity.type
_entity.pdbx_description
1 polymer ?
#
loop_
_entity_poly.entity_id
_entity_poly.type
_entity_poly.pdbx_seq_one_letter_code
_entity_poly.pdbx_strand_id
1 'polypeptide(L)'
;MSSVLSIVTAPLELFIRLRDEIIRYQTSRKARERLFNALNYEVKVYNDKIDRISDLGKKAIPLLRSLKEKPAISKFNKLLLIISPFPILCMALVDAFIATCKRCRSIEKNEAFMHHLFFGSPILYDFVKRMANTYEAKDTVRIGEDYYTFFSLYEDEILKDVKESDMEGIVKEARSYIEAINRFALKTRRINRVARRAFIRNFSRFHQEISKKVIFEGTIIDIKHYVPRKLLPVIILLEEISIT
;
A
#
# COMPACT_ATOMS: atom_id res chain seq x y z
N MET A 1 1.28 -12.67 2.97
CA MET A 1 1.44 -11.49 3.85
C MET A 1 2.23 -10.34 3.22
N SER A 2 3.06 -10.56 2.20
CA SER A 2 3.82 -9.47 1.56
C SER A 2 3.06 -8.64 0.53
N SER A 3 1.95 -9.14 -0.02
CA SER A 3 1.04 -8.39 -0.89
C SER A 3 0.24 -7.29 -0.17
N VAL A 4 0.37 -7.15 1.16
CA VAL A 4 -0.31 -6.10 1.94
C VAL A 4 0.00 -4.72 1.40
N LEU A 5 1.24 -4.46 0.99
CA LEU A 5 1.63 -3.13 0.52
C LEU A 5 1.02 -2.75 -0.82
N SER A 6 0.93 -3.67 -1.78
CA SER A 6 0.26 -3.40 -3.05
C SER A 6 -1.24 -3.17 -2.82
N ILE A 7 -1.85 -3.96 -1.94
CA ILE A 7 -3.27 -3.82 -1.55
C ILE A 7 -3.53 -2.46 -0.94
N VAL A 8 -2.73 -2.05 0.05
CA VAL A 8 -2.97 -0.78 0.75
C VAL A 8 -2.45 0.43 -0.01
N THR A 9 -1.87 0.29 -1.21
CA THR A 9 -1.44 1.44 -2.04
C THR A 9 -2.26 1.60 -3.32
N ALA A 10 -2.83 0.51 -3.86
CA ALA A 10 -3.71 0.55 -5.04
C ALA A 10 -4.89 1.56 -4.95
N PRO A 11 -5.52 1.77 -3.78
CA PRO A 11 -6.65 2.71 -3.64
C PRO A 11 -6.29 4.20 -3.70
N LEU A 12 -5.01 4.58 -3.70
CA LEU A 12 -4.57 5.97 -3.49
C LEU A 12 -5.29 6.99 -4.38
N GLU A 13 -5.30 6.75 -5.69
CA GLU A 13 -5.93 7.66 -6.64
C GLU A 13 -7.43 7.79 -6.39
N LEU A 14 -8.11 6.69 -6.06
CA LEU A 14 -9.54 6.70 -5.76
C LEU A 14 -9.85 7.41 -4.45
N PHE A 15 -8.98 7.32 -3.43
CA PHE A 15 -9.13 8.11 -2.20
C PHE A 15 -8.98 9.61 -2.46
N ILE A 16 -8.02 10.02 -3.30
CA ILE A 16 -7.86 11.42 -3.70
C ILE A 16 -9.09 11.91 -4.44
N ARG A 17 -9.55 11.18 -5.47
CA ARG A 17 -10.76 11.49 -6.23
C ARG A 17 -12.01 11.57 -5.32
N LEU A 18 -12.15 10.64 -4.38
CA LEU A 18 -13.26 10.63 -3.42
C LEU A 18 -13.25 11.87 -2.51
N ARG A 19 -12.08 12.26 -1.99
CA ARG A 19 -11.92 13.48 -1.20
C ARG A 19 -12.35 14.72 -1.99
N ASP A 20 -11.91 14.83 -3.24
CA ASP A 20 -12.21 15.97 -4.08
C ASP A 20 -13.72 16.03 -4.41
N GLU A 21 -14.35 14.88 -4.64
CA GLU A 21 -15.81 14.79 -4.83
C GLU A 21 -16.60 15.18 -3.57
N ILE A 22 -16.13 14.79 -2.39
CA ILE A 22 -16.72 15.20 -1.11
C ILE A 22 -16.65 16.71 -0.95
N ILE A 23 -15.51 17.34 -1.24
CA ILE A 23 -15.36 18.79 -1.17
C ILE A 23 -16.35 19.49 -2.12
N ARG A 24 -16.52 18.97 -3.35
CA ARG A 24 -17.52 19.47 -4.30
C ARG A 24 -18.94 19.33 -3.76
N TYR A 25 -19.28 18.18 -3.19
CA TYR A 25 -20.60 17.92 -2.61
C TYR A 25 -20.90 18.85 -1.43
N GLN A 26 -19.97 19.00 -0.49
CA GLN A 26 -20.12 19.89 0.67
C GLN A 26 -20.31 21.36 0.25
N THR A 27 -19.59 21.80 -0.79
CA THR A 27 -19.69 23.17 -1.32
C THR A 27 -21.03 23.43 -2.00
N SER A 28 -21.47 22.52 -2.88
CA SER A 28 -22.71 22.66 -3.66
C SER A 28 -23.98 22.55 -2.81
N ARG A 29 -23.99 21.67 -1.79
CA ARG A 29 -25.16 21.40 -0.95
C ARG A 29 -25.15 22.17 0.37
N LYS A 30 -24.10 22.95 0.66
CA LYS A 30 -23.84 23.59 1.97
C LYS A 30 -23.87 22.61 3.16
N ALA A 31 -23.72 21.31 2.90
CA ALA A 31 -23.74 20.26 3.90
C ALA A 31 -22.36 20.18 4.58
N ARG A 32 -22.24 20.70 5.80
CA ARG A 32 -21.01 20.55 6.62
C ARG A 32 -21.17 19.40 7.59
N GLU A 33 -21.13 18.18 7.08
CA GLU A 33 -21.18 17.00 7.94
C GLU A 33 -19.80 16.68 8.55
N ARG A 34 -19.78 16.41 9.87
CA ARG A 34 -18.57 15.95 10.58
C ARG A 34 -17.98 14.68 9.96
N LEU A 35 -18.83 13.85 9.35
CA LEU A 35 -18.46 12.61 8.68
C LEU A 35 -17.52 12.83 7.49
N PHE A 36 -17.87 13.77 6.60
CA PHE A 36 -17.07 14.11 5.42
C PHE A 36 -15.72 14.70 5.81
N ASN A 37 -15.70 15.57 6.82
CA ASN A 37 -14.45 16.12 7.35
C ASN A 37 -13.55 15.01 7.92
N ALA A 38 -14.14 14.00 8.57
CA ALA A 38 -13.40 12.87 9.09
C ALA A 38 -12.78 12.02 7.96
N LEU A 39 -13.51 11.69 6.89
CA LEU A 39 -12.91 10.97 5.76
C LEU A 39 -11.80 11.80 5.10
N ASN A 40 -12.03 13.09 4.87
CA ASN A 40 -11.02 13.98 4.29
C ASN A 40 -9.73 13.99 5.11
N TYR A 41 -9.85 13.98 6.45
CA TYR A 41 -8.72 13.85 7.35
C TYR A 41 -8.01 12.50 7.19
N GLU A 42 -8.73 11.37 7.18
CA GLU A 42 -8.10 10.05 7.03
C GLU A 42 -7.39 9.90 5.68
N VAL A 43 -7.98 10.38 4.58
CA VAL A 43 -7.35 10.38 3.24
C VAL A 43 -6.05 11.21 3.26
N LYS A 44 -6.06 12.37 3.93
CA LYS A 44 -4.84 13.18 4.10
C LYS A 44 -3.77 12.42 4.89
N VAL A 45 -4.14 11.81 6.02
CA VAL A 45 -3.21 11.03 6.84
C VAL A 45 -2.63 9.85 6.05
N TYR A 46 -3.46 9.17 5.25
CA TYR A 46 -3.05 8.07 4.38
C TYR A 46 -2.04 8.53 3.32
N ASN A 47 -2.32 9.63 2.61
CA ASN A 47 -1.40 10.22 1.63
C ASN A 47 -0.07 10.63 2.28
N ASP A 48 -0.11 11.27 3.46
CA ASP A 48 1.09 11.64 4.20
C ASP A 48 1.96 10.42 4.55
N LYS A 49 1.38 9.22 4.72
CA LYS A 49 2.17 7.98 4.93
C LYS A 49 2.86 7.52 3.65
N ILE A 50 2.16 7.58 2.52
CA ILE A 50 2.72 7.23 1.21
C ILE A 50 3.87 8.16 0.84
N ASP A 51 3.72 9.47 1.07
CA ASP A 51 4.78 10.46 0.81
C ASP A 51 6.04 10.16 1.63
N ARG A 52 5.88 9.81 2.92
CA ARG A 52 7.02 9.41 3.77
C ARG A 52 7.71 8.14 3.28
N ILE A 53 6.96 7.18 2.74
CA ILE A 53 7.53 5.97 2.11
C ILE A 53 8.29 6.34 0.83
N SER A 54 7.71 7.19 -0.01
CA SER A 54 8.33 7.70 -1.23
C SER A 54 9.64 8.43 -0.94
N ASP A 55 9.67 9.30 0.08
CA ASP A 55 10.87 10.02 0.51
C ASP A 55 11.97 9.10 1.04
N LEU A 56 11.59 7.99 1.69
CA LEU A 56 12.53 6.95 2.06
C LEU A 56 13.12 6.28 0.81
N GLY A 57 12.29 5.98 -0.18
CA GLY A 57 12.68 5.43 -1.48
C GLY A 57 13.69 6.32 -2.21
N LYS A 58 13.44 7.63 -2.28
CA LYS A 58 14.36 8.63 -2.87
C LYS A 58 15.75 8.60 -2.22
N LYS A 59 15.83 8.31 -0.93
CA LYS A 59 17.11 8.18 -0.18
C LYS A 59 17.77 6.81 -0.35
N ALA A 60 16.98 5.75 -0.47
CA ALA A 60 17.45 4.37 -0.53
C ALA A 60 17.94 3.96 -1.93
N ILE A 61 17.23 4.35 -3.00
CA ILE A 61 17.53 3.94 -4.39
C ILE A 61 18.97 4.28 -4.82
N PRO A 62 19.51 5.49 -4.56
CA PRO A 62 20.90 5.80 -4.92
C PRO A 62 21.91 4.85 -4.24
N LEU A 63 21.64 4.45 -2.99
CA LEU A 63 22.50 3.50 -2.28
C LEU A 63 22.37 2.08 -2.84
N LEU A 64 21.15 1.66 -3.21
CA LEU A 64 20.91 0.37 -3.87
C LEU A 64 21.66 0.27 -5.19
N ARG A 65 21.63 1.31 -6.03
CA ARG A 65 22.43 1.41 -7.26
C ARG A 65 23.92 1.26 -6.99
N SER A 66 24.41 2.00 -6.00
CA SER A 66 25.84 1.97 -5.64
C SER A 66 26.33 0.62 -5.13
N LEU A 67 25.45 -0.23 -4.57
CA LEU A 67 25.79 -1.58 -4.11
C LEU A 67 25.93 -2.57 -5.27
N LYS A 68 25.21 -2.37 -6.39
CA LYS A 68 25.39 -3.18 -7.61
C LYS A 68 26.77 -2.95 -8.23
N GLU A 69 27.19 -1.68 -8.31
CA GLU A 69 28.42 -1.29 -8.98
C GLU A 69 29.67 -1.54 -8.13
N LYS A 70 29.67 -1.09 -6.88
CA LYS A 70 30.84 -1.19 -5.98
C LYS A 70 30.39 -1.49 -4.54
N PRO A 71 30.21 -2.78 -4.20
CA PRO A 71 29.71 -3.18 -2.90
C PRO A 71 30.70 -2.77 -1.80
N ALA A 72 30.24 -1.94 -0.86
CA ALA A 72 31.03 -1.45 0.26
C ALA A 72 30.23 -1.56 1.57
N ILE A 73 30.88 -2.03 2.63
CA ILE A 73 30.25 -2.26 3.94
C ILE A 73 29.66 -0.97 4.51
N SER A 74 30.35 0.16 4.34
CA SER A 74 29.87 1.47 4.79
C SER A 74 28.57 1.89 4.10
N LYS A 75 28.46 1.66 2.78
CA LYS A 75 27.25 1.94 2.00
C LYS A 75 26.10 1.02 2.39
N PHE A 76 26.39 -0.26 2.62
CA PHE A 76 25.39 -1.23 3.09
C PHE A 76 24.85 -0.89 4.48
N ASN A 77 25.73 -0.53 5.42
CA ASN A 77 25.33 -0.07 6.75
C ASN A 77 24.48 1.21 6.68
N LYS A 78 24.83 2.15 5.80
CA LYS A 78 24.04 3.37 5.55
C LYS A 78 22.66 3.03 4.98
N LEU A 79 22.58 2.09 4.03
CA LEU A 79 21.33 1.61 3.48
C LEU A 79 20.45 1.00 4.58
N LEU A 80 21.00 0.08 5.40
CA LEU A 80 20.27 -0.55 6.50
C LEU A 80 19.68 0.47 7.47
N LEU A 81 20.44 1.52 7.82
CA LEU A 81 19.94 2.60 8.67
C LEU A 81 18.77 3.35 8.03
N ILE A 82 18.90 3.69 6.75
CA ILE A 82 17.85 4.38 5.98
C ILE A 82 16.58 3.53 5.86
N ILE A 83 16.69 2.24 5.58
CA ILE A 83 15.50 1.37 5.41
C ILE A 83 14.95 0.85 6.75
N SER A 84 15.69 0.99 7.86
CA SER A 84 15.23 0.51 9.18
C SER A 84 13.85 1.02 9.63
N PRO A 85 13.39 2.24 9.30
CA PRO A 85 12.05 2.72 9.64
C PRO A 85 10.97 2.21 8.68
N PHE A 86 11.32 1.65 7.53
CA PHE A 86 10.37 1.23 6.49
C PHE A 86 9.25 0.32 7.04
N PRO A 87 9.52 -0.75 7.83
CA PRO A 87 8.46 -1.60 8.34
C PRO A 87 7.47 -0.85 9.25
N ILE A 88 7.95 0.16 10.00
CA ILE A 88 7.09 0.99 10.85
C ILE A 88 6.19 1.88 10.01
N LEU A 89 6.72 2.47 8.93
CA LEU A 89 5.93 3.26 7.99
C LEU A 89 4.86 2.41 7.30
N CYS A 90 5.19 1.16 6.94
CA CYS A 90 4.24 0.21 6.38
C CYS A 90 3.10 -0.12 7.36
N MET A 91 3.40 -0.33 8.65
CA MET A 91 2.35 -0.49 9.66
C MET A 91 1.45 0.74 9.74
N ALA A 92 2.03 1.94 9.77
CA ALA A 92 1.28 3.19 9.86
C ALA A 92 0.41 3.44 8.61
N LEU A 93 0.86 2.99 7.43
CA LEU A 93 0.06 3.03 6.20
C LEU A 93 -1.15 2.10 6.29
N VAL A 94 -0.96 0.88 6.80
CA VAL A 94 -2.05 -0.08 7.01
C VAL A 94 -3.07 0.45 8.01
N ASP A 95 -2.62 1.08 9.10
CA ASP A 95 -3.51 1.73 10.07
C ASP A 95 -4.34 2.85 9.44
N ALA A 96 -3.70 3.68 8.60
CA ALA A 96 -4.40 4.74 7.87
C ALA A 96 -5.39 4.17 6.83
N PHE A 97 -5.03 3.08 6.16
CA PHE A 97 -5.94 2.38 5.24
C PHE A 97 -7.18 1.86 5.97
N ILE A 98 -7.02 1.16 7.10
CA ILE A 98 -8.12 0.65 7.93
C ILE A 98 -9.02 1.80 8.40
N ALA A 99 -8.43 2.89 8.88
CA ALA A 99 -9.17 4.07 9.31
C ALA A 99 -9.99 4.67 8.15
N THR A 100 -9.43 4.71 6.94
CA THR A 100 -10.12 5.20 5.74
C THR A 100 -11.29 4.29 5.37
N CYS A 101 -11.10 2.96 5.36
CA CYS A 101 -12.16 1.98 5.11
C CYS A 101 -13.31 2.09 6.13
N LYS A 102 -12.98 2.30 7.41
CA LYS A 102 -13.95 2.56 8.48
C LYS A 102 -14.80 3.81 8.21
N ARG A 103 -14.18 4.87 7.67
CA ARG A 103 -14.90 6.09 7.27
C ARG A 103 -15.74 5.87 6.02
N CYS A 104 -15.27 5.11 5.04
CA CYS A 104 -16.09 4.68 3.90
C CYS A 104 -17.34 3.93 4.38
N ARG A 105 -17.24 3.02 5.34
CA ARG A 105 -18.41 2.34 5.95
C ARG A 105 -19.39 3.26 6.66
N SER A 106 -18.92 4.41 7.14
CA SER A 106 -19.79 5.42 7.75
C SER A 106 -20.49 6.26 6.67
N ILE A 107 -19.77 6.56 5.58
CA ILE A 107 -20.28 7.32 4.41
C ILE A 107 -21.25 6.51 3.56
N GLU A 108 -21.02 5.22 3.42
CA GLU A 108 -21.87 4.29 2.67
C GLU A 108 -23.31 4.28 3.18
N LYS A 109 -23.52 4.62 4.46
CA LYS A 109 -24.85 4.78 5.08
C LYS A 109 -25.55 6.11 4.78
N ASN A 110 -24.84 7.09 4.20
CA ASN A 110 -25.44 8.36 3.79
C ASN A 110 -26.02 8.20 2.37
N GLU A 111 -27.30 7.83 2.29
CA GLU A 111 -27.99 7.55 1.03
C GLU A 111 -27.93 8.73 0.05
N ALA A 112 -28.10 9.96 0.53
CA ALA A 112 -28.09 11.15 -0.32
C ALA A 112 -26.74 11.36 -1.02
N PHE A 113 -25.63 11.15 -0.30
CA PHE A 113 -24.30 11.22 -0.87
C PHE A 113 -24.01 10.01 -1.78
N MET A 114 -24.42 8.80 -1.39
CA MET A 114 -24.23 7.62 -2.23
C MET A 114 -25.03 7.71 -3.54
N HIS A 115 -26.25 8.26 -3.52
CA HIS A 115 -27.00 8.56 -4.75
C HIS A 115 -26.28 9.61 -5.61
N HIS A 116 -25.72 10.65 -5.00
CA HIS A 116 -24.90 11.63 -5.73
C HIS A 116 -23.70 10.97 -6.41
N LEU A 117 -22.99 10.08 -5.72
CA LEU A 117 -21.90 9.30 -6.34
C LEU A 117 -22.41 8.38 -7.43
N PHE A 118 -23.53 7.68 -7.24
CA PHE A 118 -24.06 6.75 -8.24
C PHE A 118 -24.33 7.44 -9.59
N PHE A 119 -24.88 8.66 -9.57
CA PHE A 119 -25.15 9.41 -10.79
C PHE A 119 -23.94 10.19 -11.32
N GLY A 120 -23.05 10.68 -10.44
CA GLY A 120 -21.92 11.51 -10.83
C GLY A 120 -20.63 10.74 -11.14
N SER A 121 -20.36 9.65 -10.42
CA SER A 121 -19.17 8.83 -10.58
C SER A 121 -19.42 7.39 -10.06
N PRO A 122 -19.93 6.49 -10.92
CA PRO A 122 -20.22 5.10 -10.55
C PRO A 122 -19.02 4.35 -9.94
N ILE A 123 -17.81 4.58 -10.45
CA ILE A 123 -16.59 4.00 -9.87
C ILE A 123 -16.36 4.44 -8.42
N LEU A 124 -16.62 5.70 -8.07
CA LEU A 124 -16.46 6.17 -6.69
C LEU A 124 -17.54 5.61 -5.77
N TYR A 125 -18.76 5.43 -6.30
CA TYR A 125 -19.83 4.73 -5.59
C TYR A 125 -19.42 3.28 -5.26
N ASP A 126 -18.98 2.52 -6.26
CA ASP A 126 -18.52 1.14 -6.07
C ASP A 126 -17.28 1.06 -5.16
N PHE A 127 -16.37 2.04 -5.29
CA PHE A 127 -15.19 2.14 -4.45
C PHE A 127 -15.55 2.33 -2.97
N VAL A 128 -16.46 3.24 -2.65
CA VAL A 128 -16.91 3.47 -1.27
C VAL A 128 -17.53 2.21 -0.70
N LYS A 129 -18.39 1.52 -1.47
CA LYS A 129 -18.97 0.24 -1.07
C LYS A 129 -17.90 -0.83 -0.85
N ARG A 130 -16.92 -0.91 -1.74
CA ARG A 130 -15.85 -1.89 -1.64
C ARG A 130 -15.01 -1.68 -0.39
N MET A 131 -14.55 -0.45 -0.15
CA MET A 131 -13.77 -0.11 1.05
C MET A 131 -14.59 -0.31 2.34
N ALA A 132 -15.89 -0.01 2.31
CA ALA A 132 -16.80 -0.25 3.43
C ALA A 132 -16.89 -1.75 3.77
N ASN A 133 -17.05 -2.59 2.75
CA ASN A 133 -17.16 -4.05 2.89
C ASN A 133 -15.83 -4.69 3.33
N THR A 134 -14.70 -4.10 2.93
CA THR A 134 -13.37 -4.55 3.38
C THR A 134 -13.13 -4.32 4.87
N TYR A 135 -13.80 -3.35 5.51
CA TYR A 135 -13.62 -3.07 6.93
C TYR A 135 -14.45 -4.00 7.83
N GLU A 136 -13.77 -4.66 8.78
CA GLU A 136 -14.36 -5.48 9.82
C GLU A 136 -14.27 -4.82 11.20
N ALA A 137 -15.00 -5.39 12.17
CA ALA A 137 -14.94 -4.92 13.55
C ALA A 137 -13.52 -5.09 14.14
N LYS A 138 -13.21 -4.33 15.20
CA LYS A 138 -11.90 -4.33 15.88
C LYS A 138 -10.75 -3.79 15.03
N ASP A 139 -11.03 -2.85 14.13
CA ASP A 139 -10.03 -2.19 13.28
C ASP A 139 -9.19 -3.20 12.47
N THR A 140 -9.88 -4.17 11.86
CA THR A 140 -9.30 -5.13 10.93
C THR A 140 -9.89 -4.93 9.53
N VAL A 141 -9.19 -5.45 8.53
CA VAL A 141 -9.65 -5.50 7.14
C VAL A 141 -9.57 -6.91 6.59
N ARG A 142 -10.58 -7.29 5.83
CA ARG A 142 -10.66 -8.56 5.11
C ARG A 142 -10.45 -8.31 3.62
N ILE A 143 -9.42 -8.94 3.08
CA ILE A 143 -9.02 -8.82 1.68
C ILE A 143 -9.19 -10.18 1.01
N GLY A 144 -10.17 -10.27 0.13
CA GLY A 144 -10.48 -11.47 -0.63
C GLY A 144 -10.69 -11.17 -2.11
N GLU A 145 -11.24 -12.15 -2.83
CA GLU A 145 -11.56 -12.08 -4.27
C GLU A 145 -12.28 -10.78 -4.63
N ASP A 146 -13.31 -10.47 -3.88
CA ASP A 146 -14.18 -9.31 -4.03
C ASP A 146 -13.43 -7.96 -4.06
N TYR A 147 -12.37 -7.84 -3.25
CA TYR A 147 -11.48 -6.67 -3.25
C TYR A 147 -10.72 -6.57 -4.57
N TYR A 148 -10.06 -7.66 -4.96
CA TYR A 148 -9.24 -7.68 -6.17
C TYR A 148 -10.07 -7.52 -7.44
N THR A 149 -11.24 -8.16 -7.51
CA THR A 149 -12.17 -8.05 -8.64
C THR A 149 -12.58 -6.61 -8.89
N PHE A 150 -12.79 -5.80 -7.86
CA PHE A 150 -13.06 -4.36 -8.04
C PHE A 150 -11.88 -3.65 -8.73
N PHE A 151 -10.65 -3.84 -8.23
CA PHE A 151 -9.48 -3.19 -8.83
C PHE A 151 -9.15 -3.70 -10.22
N SER A 152 -9.47 -4.97 -10.51
CA SER A 152 -9.29 -5.57 -11.83
C SER A 152 -10.34 -5.04 -12.83
N LEU A 153 -11.60 -4.94 -12.41
CA LEU A 153 -12.69 -4.38 -13.22
C LEU A 153 -12.42 -2.93 -13.64
N TYR A 154 -11.89 -2.13 -12.72
CA TYR A 154 -11.60 -0.72 -12.95
C TYR A 154 -10.11 -0.44 -13.22
N GLU A 155 -9.32 -1.47 -13.56
CA GLU A 155 -7.86 -1.37 -13.68
C GLU A 155 -7.43 -0.26 -14.63
N ASP A 156 -8.04 -0.18 -15.81
CA ASP A 156 -7.67 0.81 -16.83
C ASP A 156 -8.08 2.23 -16.45
N GLU A 157 -9.06 2.39 -15.55
CA GLU A 157 -9.45 3.71 -15.05
C GLU A 157 -8.56 4.16 -13.88
N ILE A 158 -8.19 3.23 -12.99
CA ILE A 158 -7.38 3.47 -11.79
C ILE A 158 -5.89 3.61 -12.15
N LEU A 159 -5.41 2.78 -13.07
CA LEU A 159 -4.00 2.65 -13.45
C LEU A 159 -3.77 3.08 -14.90
N LYS A 160 -4.55 4.05 -15.39
CA LYS A 160 -4.48 4.54 -16.78
C LYS A 160 -3.08 4.99 -17.20
N ASP A 161 -2.34 5.62 -16.28
CA ASP A 161 -1.01 6.21 -16.53
C ASP A 161 0.12 5.20 -16.29
N VAL A 162 -0.19 3.99 -15.84
CA VAL A 162 0.79 2.94 -15.53
C VAL A 162 0.80 1.93 -16.68
N LYS A 163 1.94 1.81 -17.37
CA LYS A 163 2.14 0.77 -18.38
C LYS A 163 2.61 -0.52 -17.71
N GLU A 164 2.13 -1.65 -18.22
CA GLU A 164 2.54 -2.97 -17.74
C GLU A 164 4.06 -3.18 -17.88
N SER A 165 4.65 -2.74 -18.99
CA SER A 165 6.10 -2.78 -19.24
C SER A 165 6.92 -2.02 -18.20
N ASP A 166 6.39 -0.91 -17.68
CA ASP A 166 7.08 -0.11 -16.67
C ASP A 166 7.13 -0.87 -15.34
N MET A 167 6.03 -1.55 -15.01
CA MET A 167 5.93 -2.39 -13.81
C MET A 167 6.84 -3.62 -13.89
N GLU A 168 6.92 -4.27 -15.05
CA GLU A 168 7.87 -5.36 -15.29
C GLU A 168 9.33 -4.88 -15.14
N GLY A 169 9.64 -3.71 -15.69
CA GLY A 169 10.94 -3.07 -15.55
C GLY A 169 11.32 -2.81 -14.09
N ILE A 170 10.39 -2.25 -13.31
CA ILE A 170 10.56 -2.00 -11.87
C ILE A 170 10.81 -3.30 -11.11
N VAL A 171 10.02 -4.35 -11.39
CA VAL A 171 10.17 -5.67 -10.75
C VAL A 171 11.53 -6.30 -11.06
N LYS A 172 11.98 -6.21 -12.31
CA LYS A 172 13.32 -6.68 -12.71
C LYS A 172 14.44 -5.91 -12.00
N GLU A 173 14.30 -4.59 -11.89
CA GLU A 173 15.25 -3.74 -11.17
C GLU A 173 15.29 -4.10 -9.67
N ALA A 174 14.13 -4.32 -9.06
CA ALA A 174 14.00 -4.72 -7.66
C ALA A 174 14.63 -6.10 -7.37
N ARG A 175 14.37 -7.11 -8.21
CA ARG A 175 14.99 -8.45 -8.11
C ARG A 175 16.50 -8.36 -8.07
N SER A 176 17.08 -7.61 -9.00
CA SER A 176 18.54 -7.45 -9.07
C SER A 176 19.12 -6.68 -7.87
N TYR A 177 18.36 -5.82 -7.20
CA TYR A 177 18.77 -5.23 -5.91
C TYR A 177 18.73 -6.26 -4.77
N ILE A 178 17.68 -7.07 -4.69
CA ILE A 178 17.54 -8.13 -3.67
C ILE A 178 18.71 -9.12 -3.79
N GLU A 179 19.04 -9.56 -4.99
CA GLU A 179 20.18 -10.45 -5.25
C GLU A 179 21.51 -9.82 -4.83
N ALA A 180 21.72 -8.52 -5.10
CA ALA A 180 22.93 -7.81 -4.67
C ALA A 180 23.03 -7.75 -3.14
N ILE A 181 21.92 -7.44 -2.46
CA ILE A 181 21.82 -7.42 -1.00
C ILE A 181 22.11 -8.81 -0.42
N ASN A 182 21.45 -9.85 -0.92
CA ASN A 182 21.60 -11.22 -0.42
C ASN A 182 23.05 -11.73 -0.59
N ARG A 183 23.64 -11.55 -1.78
CA ARG A 183 25.05 -11.89 -2.02
C ARG A 183 26.01 -11.17 -1.07
N PHE A 184 25.73 -9.90 -0.77
CA PHE A 184 26.58 -9.11 0.11
C PHE A 184 26.39 -9.45 1.59
N ALA A 185 25.14 -9.70 2.03
CA ALA A 185 24.80 -10.07 3.39
C ALA A 185 25.44 -11.40 3.81
N LEU A 186 25.45 -12.39 2.90
CA LEU A 186 26.08 -13.70 3.14
C LEU A 186 27.61 -13.63 3.30
N LYS A 187 28.27 -12.66 2.63
CA LYS A 187 29.74 -12.55 2.61
C LYS A 187 30.32 -11.69 3.74
N THR A 188 29.51 -10.92 4.47
CA THR A 188 30.01 -9.82 5.30
C THR A 188 29.79 -10.03 6.81
N ARG A 189 30.85 -10.37 7.56
CA ARG A 189 30.83 -10.49 9.04
C ARG A 189 30.72 -9.16 9.80
N ARG A 190 30.85 -7.99 9.15
CA ARG A 190 30.95 -6.65 9.76
C ARG A 190 29.76 -5.72 9.47
N ILE A 191 28.54 -6.26 9.42
CA ILE A 191 27.33 -5.44 9.39
C ILE A 191 27.13 -4.79 10.78
N ASN A 192 26.76 -3.51 10.82
CA ASN A 192 26.49 -2.80 12.08
C ASN A 192 25.37 -3.54 12.85
N ARG A 193 25.72 -4.09 14.02
CA ARG A 193 24.80 -4.88 14.86
C ARG A 193 23.58 -4.08 15.30
N VAL A 194 23.73 -2.78 15.55
CA VAL A 194 22.64 -1.90 16.00
C VAL A 194 21.63 -1.70 14.87
N ALA A 195 22.10 -1.33 13.67
CA ALA A 195 21.25 -1.13 12.50
C ALA A 195 20.51 -2.43 12.11
N ARG A 196 21.22 -3.56 12.11
CA ARG A 196 20.63 -4.88 11.84
C ARG A 196 19.58 -5.27 12.86
N ARG A 197 19.87 -5.09 14.17
CA ARG A 197 18.91 -5.39 15.25
C ARG A 197 17.66 -4.51 15.14
N ALA A 198 17.82 -3.23 14.82
CA ALA A 198 16.70 -2.32 14.63
C ALA A 198 15.81 -2.76 13.46
N PHE A 199 16.42 -3.05 12.30
CA PHE A 199 15.69 -3.55 11.12
C PHE A 199 14.93 -4.83 11.42
N ILE A 200 15.58 -5.85 11.98
CA ILE A 200 14.95 -7.15 12.32
C ILE A 200 13.81 -6.95 13.31
N ARG A 201 14.01 -6.13 14.35
CA ARG A 201 12.98 -5.86 15.36
C ARG A 201 11.75 -5.19 14.74
N ASN A 202 11.96 -4.17 13.91
CA ASN A 202 10.88 -3.44 13.25
C ASN A 202 10.13 -4.34 12.27
N PHE A 203 10.85 -5.18 11.52
CA PHE A 203 10.28 -6.12 10.57
C PHE A 203 9.47 -7.22 11.27
N SER A 204 10.01 -7.80 12.34
CA SER A 204 9.29 -8.78 13.17
C SER A 204 8.01 -8.18 13.78
N ARG A 205 8.09 -6.95 14.30
CA ARG A 205 6.93 -6.22 14.81
C ARG A 205 5.90 -5.97 13.71
N PHE A 206 6.33 -5.54 12.52
CA PHE A 206 5.45 -5.38 11.35
C PHE A 206 4.70 -6.67 11.05
N HIS A 207 5.39 -7.81 10.92
CA HIS A 207 4.72 -9.08 10.66
C HIS A 207 3.70 -9.48 11.72
N GLN A 208 4.05 -9.31 13.00
CA GLN A 208 3.17 -9.66 14.12
C GLN A 208 1.93 -8.77 14.20
N GLU A 209 2.04 -7.49 13.87
CA GLU A 209 0.92 -6.55 13.95
C GLU A 209 0.03 -6.62 12.71
N ILE A 210 0.61 -6.79 11.53
CA ILE A 210 -0.13 -6.88 10.28
C ILE A 210 -0.99 -8.14 10.21
N SER A 211 -0.49 -9.29 10.68
CA SER A 211 -1.27 -10.53 10.70
C SER A 211 -2.53 -10.45 11.56
N LYS A 212 -2.57 -9.54 12.55
CA LYS A 212 -3.74 -9.29 13.40
C LYS A 212 -4.74 -8.34 12.76
N LYS A 213 -4.29 -7.51 11.80
CA LYS A 213 -5.06 -6.40 11.23
C LYS A 213 -5.57 -6.69 9.82
N VAL A 214 -4.86 -7.52 9.06
CA VAL A 214 -5.19 -7.86 7.68
C VAL A 214 -5.46 -9.35 7.58
N ILE A 215 -6.71 -9.70 7.34
CA ILE A 215 -7.18 -11.06 7.10
C ILE A 215 -7.21 -11.26 5.59
N PHE A 216 -6.43 -12.23 5.10
CA PHE A 216 -6.43 -12.63 3.70
C PHE A 216 -7.34 -13.83 3.50
N GLU A 217 -8.25 -13.72 2.53
CA GLU A 217 -9.07 -14.84 2.10
C GLU A 217 -8.48 -15.48 0.85
N GLY A 218 -8.17 -16.77 0.95
CA GLY A 218 -7.60 -17.55 -0.14
C GLY A 218 -6.08 -17.52 -0.21
N THR A 219 -5.55 -18.33 -1.11
CA THR A 219 -4.15 -18.33 -1.47
C THR A 219 -3.89 -17.40 -2.65
N ILE A 220 -2.62 -17.14 -2.88
CA ILE A 220 -2.11 -16.37 -4.02
C ILE A 220 -2.54 -16.97 -5.35
N ILE A 221 -2.54 -18.31 -5.40
CA ILE A 221 -2.95 -19.08 -6.58
C ILE A 221 -4.43 -18.75 -6.88
N ASP A 222 -5.25 -18.65 -5.84
CA ASP A 222 -6.67 -18.34 -5.97
C ASP A 222 -6.90 -16.89 -6.40
N ILE A 223 -6.13 -15.93 -5.87
CA ILE A 223 -6.32 -14.50 -6.18
C ILE A 223 -5.70 -14.06 -7.51
N LYS A 224 -4.79 -14.84 -8.11
CA LYS A 224 -4.06 -14.45 -9.35
C LYS A 224 -5.00 -14.14 -10.51
N HIS A 225 -6.16 -14.78 -10.58
CA HIS A 225 -7.18 -14.53 -11.60
C HIS A 225 -7.92 -13.20 -11.41
N TYR A 226 -7.89 -12.65 -10.20
CA TYR A 226 -8.68 -11.48 -9.81
C TYR A 226 -7.82 -10.24 -9.59
N VAL A 227 -6.50 -10.40 -9.48
CA VAL A 227 -5.56 -9.29 -9.31
C VAL A 227 -5.43 -8.46 -10.60
N PRO A 228 -5.34 -7.11 -10.52
CA PRO A 228 -5.03 -6.26 -11.67
C PRO A 228 -3.73 -6.68 -12.37
N ARG A 229 -3.77 -6.80 -13.70
CA ARG A 229 -2.63 -7.30 -14.50
C ARG A 229 -1.36 -6.50 -14.27
N LYS A 230 -1.46 -5.17 -14.23
CA LYS A 230 -0.35 -4.22 -14.00
C LYS A 230 0.29 -4.39 -12.61
N LEU A 231 -0.45 -4.87 -11.61
CA LEU A 231 0.06 -5.06 -10.25
C LEU A 231 0.57 -6.49 -10.00
N LEU A 232 0.14 -7.46 -10.81
CA LEU A 232 0.49 -8.86 -10.64
C LEU A 232 2.01 -9.12 -10.54
N PRO A 233 2.88 -8.51 -11.37
CA PRO A 233 4.33 -8.69 -11.25
C PRO A 233 4.90 -8.28 -9.89
N VAL A 234 4.36 -7.22 -9.28
CA VAL A 234 4.77 -6.73 -7.95
C VAL A 234 4.31 -7.69 -6.87
N ILE A 235 3.08 -8.19 -6.96
CA ILE A 235 2.53 -9.16 -6.00
C ILE A 235 3.38 -10.43 -6.00
N ILE A 236 3.68 -10.99 -7.17
CA ILE A 236 4.53 -12.18 -7.29
C ILE A 236 5.92 -11.94 -6.68
N LEU A 237 6.56 -10.80 -6.98
CA LEU A 237 7.87 -10.48 -6.41
C LEU A 237 7.84 -10.45 -4.87
N LEU A 238 6.83 -9.79 -4.31
CA LEU A 238 6.68 -9.64 -2.86
C LEU A 238 6.54 -11.00 -2.18
N GLU A 239 5.87 -11.95 -2.81
CA GLU A 239 5.66 -13.31 -2.28
C GLU A 239 6.93 -14.13 -2.28
N GLU A 240 7.70 -14.09 -3.36
CA GLU A 240 8.99 -14.78 -3.43
C GLU A 240 9.91 -14.33 -2.29
N ILE A 241 9.93 -13.04 -1.99
CA ILE A 241 10.70 -12.46 -0.88
C ILE A 241 10.23 -12.96 0.48
N SER A 242 8.94 -13.34 0.63
CA SER A 242 8.40 -13.81 1.91
C SER A 242 8.71 -15.27 2.22
N ILE A 243 9.04 -16.04 1.18
CA ILE A 243 9.38 -17.46 1.28
C ILE A 243 10.89 -17.62 1.53
N THR A 244 11.69 -16.57 1.31
CA THR A 244 13.15 -16.55 1.55
C THR A 244 13.52 -15.97 2.91
#